data_AF-A0A0R3S7U5-F1
#
_entry.id   AF-A0A0R3S7U5-F1
#
_cell.length_a   1.000
_cell.length_b   1.000
_cell.length_c   1.000
_cell.angle_alpha   90.00
_cell.angle_beta   90.00
_cell.angle_gamma   90.00
#
_symmetry.space_group_name_H-M   'P 1'
#
loop_
_entity.id
_entity.type
_entity.pdbx_description
1 polymer ?
#
loop_
_entity_poly.entity_id
_entity_poly.type
_entity_poly.pdbx_seq_one_letter_code
_entity_poly.pdbx_strand_id
1 'polypeptide(L)'
;MADKTPNIREFLDTMDPNNYVIGIVHVPPGCDAKDLLVSTPKKTLNKYFKKLAKHPERKVRKILPTSKDSRIFELISEGPSSRTLMPFVGKSSKGGHCLRLLSVHRLQMLLTNKKEGDFEE
;
A
#
# COMPACT_ATOMS: atom_id res chain seq x y z
N MET A 1 -7.49 -8.54 33.98
CA MET A 1 -6.34 -8.90 33.14
C MET A 1 -6.02 -7.68 32.28
N ALA A 2 -4.86 -7.06 32.46
CA ALA A 2 -4.47 -5.86 31.71
C ALA A 2 -4.14 -6.26 30.27
N ASP A 3 -4.81 -5.63 29.32
CA ASP A 3 -4.55 -5.72 27.89
C ASP A 3 -3.12 -5.22 27.62
N LYS A 4 -2.19 -6.16 27.43
CA LYS A 4 -0.78 -5.89 27.07
C LYS A 4 -0.64 -5.72 25.56
N THR A 5 -1.49 -4.92 24.94
CA THR A 5 -1.16 -4.38 23.62
C THR A 5 -0.18 -3.23 23.84
N PRO A 6 1.08 -3.32 23.39
CA PRO A 6 2.00 -2.22 23.55
C PRO A 6 1.41 -1.03 22.78
N ASN A 7 1.12 0.04 23.50
CA ASN A 7 0.71 1.32 22.94
C ASN A 7 1.98 1.94 22.34
N ILE A 8 2.50 1.35 21.27
CA ILE A 8 3.68 1.87 20.58
C ILE A 8 3.21 3.12 19.85
N ARG A 9 3.30 4.26 20.53
CA ARG A 9 3.37 5.54 19.84
C ARG A 9 4.69 5.55 19.08
N GLU A 10 4.69 5.00 17.86
CA GLU A 10 5.84 5.07 16.96
C GLU A 10 6.03 6.54 16.58
N PHE A 11 7.10 7.15 17.09
CA PHE A 11 7.51 8.47 16.65
C PHE A 11 8.17 8.36 15.28
N LEU A 12 7.94 9.35 14.42
CA LEU A 12 8.38 9.29 13.01
C LEU A 12 9.90 9.32 12.88
N ASP A 13 10.59 10.00 13.81
CA ASP A 13 12.05 10.09 13.88
C ASP A 13 12.72 8.79 14.32
N THR A 14 12.05 7.97 15.14
CA THR A 14 12.59 6.70 15.65
C THR A 14 12.19 5.47 14.82
N MET A 15 11.27 5.63 13.87
CA MET A 15 10.82 4.53 13.02
C MET A 15 11.98 3.96 12.17
N ASP A 16 12.12 2.64 12.04
CA ASP A 16 13.03 2.04 11.05
C ASP A 16 12.30 1.85 9.73
N PRO A 17 12.65 2.57 8.64
CA PRO A 17 11.97 2.46 7.36
C PRO A 17 12.03 1.05 6.76
N ASN A 18 13.03 0.24 7.12
CA ASN A 18 13.18 -1.11 6.59
C ASN A 18 12.10 -2.09 7.10
N ASN A 19 11.40 -1.73 8.17
CA ASN A 19 10.31 -2.53 8.74
C ASN A 19 8.96 -2.29 8.04
N TYR A 20 8.89 -1.33 7.10
CA TYR A 20 7.64 -0.94 6.45
C TYR A 20 7.76 -0.99 4.93
N VAL A 21 6.67 -1.40 4.29
CA VAL A 21 6.47 -1.19 2.86
C VAL A 21 5.27 -0.28 2.70
N ILE A 22 5.52 0.92 2.17
CA ILE A 22 4.51 1.96 2.02
C ILE A 22 4.11 2.02 0.55
N GLY A 23 2.82 1.88 0.26
CA GLY A 23 2.26 2.02 -1.08
C GLY A 23 1.37 3.25 -1.18
N ILE A 24 1.59 4.08 -2.18
CA ILE A 24 0.73 5.22 -2.52
C ILE A 24 -0.11 4.83 -3.74
N VAL A 25 -1.42 4.81 -3.58
CA VAL A 25 -2.34 4.39 -4.64
C VAL A 25 -3.04 5.62 -5.19
N HIS A 26 -2.95 5.83 -6.50
CA HIS A 26 -3.75 6.84 -7.18
C HIS A 26 -5.07 6.22 -7.61
N VAL A 27 -6.18 6.70 -7.04
CA VAL A 27 -7.53 6.22 -7.38
C VAL A 27 -7.97 6.83 -8.71
N PRO A 28 -8.48 6.04 -9.67
CA PRO A 28 -8.95 6.56 -10.94
C PRO A 28 -10.10 7.56 -10.75
N PRO A 29 -10.23 8.58 -11.63
CA PRO A 29 -11.34 9.51 -11.59
C PRO A 29 -12.71 8.79 -11.62
N GLY A 30 -13.66 9.29 -10.84
CA GLY A 30 -15.01 8.71 -10.76
C GLY A 30 -15.11 7.41 -9.95
N CYS A 31 -14.06 7.00 -9.23
CA CYS A 31 -14.08 5.87 -8.32
C CYS A 31 -13.88 6.33 -6.86
N ASP A 32 -14.55 5.68 -5.90
CA ASP A 32 -14.34 5.91 -4.47
C ASP A 32 -13.27 4.94 -3.93
N ALA A 33 -12.29 5.47 -3.21
CA ALA A 33 -11.27 4.69 -2.52
C ALA A 33 -11.86 3.64 -1.55
N LYS A 34 -13.03 3.94 -0.94
CA LYS A 34 -13.72 3.01 -0.04
C LYS A 34 -14.21 1.77 -0.77
N ASP A 35 -14.77 1.94 -1.96
CA ASP A 35 -15.30 0.83 -2.76
C ASP A 35 -14.21 0.00 -3.45
N LEU A 36 -12.99 0.51 -3.54
CA LEU A 36 -11.85 -0.16 -4.17
C LEU A 36 -10.89 -0.79 -3.16
N LEU A 37 -10.46 -0.02 -2.16
CA LEU A 37 -9.40 -0.43 -1.24
C LEU A 37 -9.95 -0.89 0.11
N VAL A 38 -10.98 -0.24 0.64
CA VAL A 38 -11.54 -0.59 1.96
C VAL A 38 -12.37 -1.87 1.90
N SER A 39 -13.10 -2.10 0.80
CA SER A 39 -13.81 -3.36 0.59
C SER A 39 -12.89 -4.53 0.18
N THR A 40 -11.65 -4.24 -0.25
CA THR A 40 -10.70 -5.31 -0.58
C THR A 40 -10.31 -6.06 0.70
N PRO A 41 -10.37 -7.41 0.72
CA PRO A 41 -9.96 -8.18 1.88
C PRO A 41 -8.52 -7.84 2.31
N LYS A 42 -8.31 -7.52 3.59
CA LYS A 42 -6.99 -7.21 4.16
C LYS A 42 -5.93 -8.27 3.83
N LYS A 43 -6.32 -9.55 3.77
CA LYS A 43 -5.44 -10.67 3.38
C LYS A 43 -4.89 -10.52 1.97
N THR A 44 -5.69 -9.99 1.04
CA THR A 44 -5.30 -9.73 -0.35
C THR A 44 -4.24 -8.65 -0.43
N LEU A 45 -4.47 -7.51 0.22
CA LEU A 45 -3.50 -6.41 0.29
C LEU A 45 -2.20 -6.86 0.99
N ASN A 46 -2.31 -7.57 2.11
CA ASN A 46 -1.14 -8.10 2.82
C ASN A 46 -0.30 -9.03 1.93
N LYS A 47 -0.93 -9.92 1.15
CA LYS A 47 -0.21 -10.79 0.20
C LYS A 47 0.49 -9.96 -0.88
N TYR A 48 -0.18 -8.94 -1.41
CA TYR A 48 0.40 -8.03 -2.39
C TYR A 48 1.65 -7.32 -1.84
N PHE A 49 1.53 -6.66 -0.69
CA PHE A 49 2.65 -5.95 -0.06
C PHE A 49 3.79 -6.89 0.36
N LYS A 50 3.50 -8.13 0.76
CA LYS A 50 4.55 -9.15 0.99
C LYS A 50 5.29 -9.52 -0.31
N LYS A 51 4.57 -9.70 -1.43
CA LYS A 51 5.19 -9.97 -2.74
C LYS A 51 6.05 -8.78 -3.18
N LEU A 52 5.56 -7.55 -2.97
CA LEU A 52 6.28 -6.32 -3.25
C LEU A 52 7.56 -6.17 -2.41
N ALA A 53 7.49 -6.46 -1.10
CA ALA A 53 8.65 -6.45 -0.20
C ALA A 53 9.72 -7.45 -0.63
N LYS A 54 9.30 -8.65 -1.03
CA LYS A 54 10.21 -9.73 -1.44
C LYS A 54 10.84 -9.50 -2.82
N HIS A 55 10.11 -8.85 -3.73
CA HIS A 55 10.51 -8.67 -5.12
C HIS A 55 10.31 -7.22 -5.59
N PRO A 56 11.01 -6.26 -4.99
CA PRO A 56 10.70 -4.85 -5.26
C PRO A 56 11.20 -4.36 -6.62
N GLU A 57 12.17 -5.07 -7.23
CA GLU A 57 12.66 -4.78 -8.58
C GLU A 57 11.77 -5.37 -9.67
N ARG A 58 10.75 -6.16 -9.30
CA ARG A 58 9.85 -6.79 -10.27
C ARG A 58 8.55 -6.02 -10.38
N LYS A 59 7.93 -6.13 -11.56
CA LYS A 59 6.54 -5.74 -11.72
C LYS A 59 5.66 -6.64 -10.84
N VAL A 60 4.88 -6.05 -9.96
CA VAL A 60 3.94 -6.77 -9.08
C VAL A 60 2.54 -6.28 -9.35
N ARG A 61 1.65 -7.21 -9.69
CA ARG A 61 0.28 -6.93 -10.07
C ARG A 61 -0.70 -7.75 -9.24
N LYS A 62 -1.86 -7.19 -8.92
CA LYS A 62 -2.91 -7.90 -8.20
C LYS A 62 -4.28 -7.34 -8.52
N ILE A 63 -5.19 -8.22 -8.94
CA ILE A 63 -6.61 -7.90 -9.07
C ILE A 63 -7.20 -7.65 -7.69
N LEU A 64 -7.95 -6.55 -7.59
CA LEU A 64 -8.72 -6.18 -6.42
C LEU A 64 -10.17 -6.66 -6.63
N PRO A 65 -10.72 -7.48 -5.71
CA PRO A 65 -12.12 -7.86 -5.78
C PRO A 65 -12.97 -6.64 -5.45
N THR A 66 -13.65 -6.11 -6.44
CA THR A 66 -14.63 -5.02 -6.28
C THR A 66 -15.99 -5.59 -5.92
N SER A 67 -16.62 -4.99 -4.90
CA SER A 67 -17.86 -5.55 -4.32
C SER A 67 -19.15 -5.05 -4.99
N LYS A 68 -19.08 -3.91 -5.71
CA LYS A 68 -20.27 -3.21 -6.25
C LYS A 68 -20.17 -2.85 -7.72
N ASP A 69 -18.96 -2.77 -8.25
CA ASP A 69 -18.71 -2.40 -9.63
C ASP A 69 -18.57 -3.66 -10.49
N SER A 70 -19.24 -3.73 -11.64
CA SER A 70 -18.96 -4.74 -12.69
C SER A 70 -17.56 -4.61 -13.29
N ARG A 71 -16.80 -3.62 -12.82
CA ARG A 71 -15.45 -3.23 -13.25
C ARG A 71 -14.43 -3.90 -12.36
N ILE A 72 -13.49 -4.60 -12.97
CA ILE A 72 -12.38 -5.27 -12.28
C ILE A 72 -11.18 -4.32 -12.29
N PHE A 73 -10.54 -4.11 -11.14
CA PHE A 73 -9.36 -3.25 -11.05
C PHE A 73 -8.12 -4.07 -10.72
N GLU A 74 -6.98 -3.64 -11.26
CA GLU A 74 -5.67 -4.18 -10.98
C GLU A 74 -4.80 -3.13 -10.29
N LEU A 75 -4.16 -3.53 -9.19
CA LEU A 75 -3.15 -2.76 -8.49
C LEU A 75 -1.76 -3.19 -8.96
N ILE A 76 -0.99 -2.24 -9.47
CA ILE A 76 0.28 -2.50 -10.17
C ILE A 76 1.40 -1.66 -9.57
N SER A 77 2.54 -2.31 -9.35
CA SER A 77 3.85 -1.67 -9.12
C SER A 77 4.72 -1.98 -10.34
N GLU A 78 5.27 -0.96 -10.99
CA GLU A 78 6.18 -1.05 -12.14
C GLU A 78 7.65 -1.23 -11.73
N GLY A 79 7.88 -1.91 -10.59
CA GLY A 79 9.20 -2.22 -10.06
C GLY A 79 10.00 -0.97 -9.64
N PRO A 80 11.28 -0.82 -10.04
CA PRO A 80 12.14 0.27 -9.58
C PRO A 80 11.58 1.66 -9.92
N SER A 81 10.92 1.80 -11.08
CA SER A 81 10.31 3.05 -11.54
C SER A 81 9.17 3.55 -10.64
N SER A 82 8.61 2.66 -9.82
CA SER A 82 7.55 3.00 -8.87
C SER A 82 8.11 3.48 -7.53
N ARG A 83 9.41 3.34 -7.26
CA ARG A 83 9.99 3.79 -5.99
C ARG A 83 10.28 5.29 -6.02
N THR A 84 9.88 5.98 -4.96
CA THR A 84 10.18 7.40 -4.77
C THR A 84 10.29 7.72 -3.29
N LEU A 85 10.83 8.91 -2.97
CA LEU A 85 10.86 9.43 -1.62
C LEU A 85 9.69 10.40 -1.44
N MET A 86 8.92 10.22 -0.37
CA MET A 86 7.79 11.09 -0.04
C MET A 86 7.97 11.69 1.36
N PRO A 87 7.67 12.99 1.54
CA PRO A 87 7.71 13.63 2.85
C PRO A 87 6.54 13.20 3.73
N PHE A 88 6.84 12.77 4.94
CA PHE A 88 5.88 12.50 6.01
C PHE A 88 6.12 13.44 7.17
N VAL A 89 5.04 13.97 7.74
CA VAL A 89 5.06 14.78 8.97
C VAL A 89 4.45 13.97 10.10
N GLY A 90 5.12 13.91 11.23
CA GLY A 90 4.68 13.11 12.38
C GLY A 90 5.27 13.61 13.69
N LYS A 91 4.85 13.01 14.80
CA LYS A 91 5.36 13.35 16.13
C LYS A 91 6.83 12.92 16.26
N SER A 92 7.64 13.76 16.91
CA SER A 92 9.02 13.42 17.27
C SER A 92 9.09 12.88 18.70
N SER A 93 10.03 11.95 18.91
CA SER A 93 10.39 11.41 20.22
C SER A 93 10.86 12.48 21.22
N LYS A 94 11.39 13.61 20.73
CA LYS A 94 11.84 14.75 21.53
C LYS A 94 10.75 15.79 21.79
N GLY A 95 9.50 15.51 21.40
CA GLY A 95 8.40 16.46 21.43
C GLY A 95 8.27 17.26 20.13
N GLY A 96 7.09 17.83 19.89
CA GLY A 96 6.78 18.53 18.65
C GLY A 96 6.58 17.59 17.45
N HIS A 97 6.85 18.10 16.24
CA HIS A 97 6.72 17.38 14.98
C HIS A 97 8.05 17.36 14.23
N CYS A 98 8.29 16.30 13.46
CA CYS A 98 9.40 16.20 12.53
C CYS A 98 8.89 15.90 11.11
N LEU A 99 9.73 16.23 10.14
CA LEU A 99 9.56 15.87 8.73
C LEU A 99 10.59 14.80 8.38
N ARG A 100 10.16 13.73 7.72
CA ARG A 100 11.05 12.66 7.24
C ARG A 100 10.68 12.22 5.83
N LEU A 101 11.69 12.04 4.99
CA LEU A 101 11.53 11.41 3.68
C LEU A 101 11.56 9.90 3.84
N LEU A 102 10.50 9.22 3.41
CA LEU A 102 10.40 7.76 3.44
C LEU A 102 10.29 7.22 2.02
N SER A 103 10.87 6.04 1.80
CA SER A 103 10.73 5.31 0.54
C SER A 103 9.30 4.76 0.42
N VAL A 104 8.66 5.04 -0.71
CA VAL A 104 7.31 4.59 -1.02
C VAL A 104 7.25 3.99 -2.41
N HIS A 105 6.32 3.06 -2.61
CA HIS A 105 5.97 2.52 -3.92
C HIS A 105 4.73 3.24 -4.46
N ARG A 106 4.86 3.90 -5.59
CA ARG A 106 3.77 4.53 -6.33
C ARG A 106 3.04 3.47 -7.13
N LEU A 107 1.86 3.10 -6.66
CA LEU A 107 1.04 2.03 -7.21
C LEU A 107 -0.01 2.61 -8.15
N GLN A 108 -0.13 1.99 -9.32
CA GLN A 108 -1.15 2.33 -10.30
C GLN A 108 -2.37 1.44 -10.11
N MET A 109 -3.55 2.03 -10.27
CA MET A 109 -4.79 1.30 -10.32
C MET A 109 -5.37 1.41 -11.72
N LEU A 110 -5.50 0.28 -12.41
CA LEU A 110 -6.00 0.22 -13.78
C LEU A 110 -7.29 -0.59 -13.84
N LEU A 111 -8.22 -0.14 -14.68
CA LEU A 111 -9.37 -0.94 -15.06
C LEU A 111 -8.90 -2.09 -15.97
N THR A 112 -9.35 -3.30 -15.70
CA THR A 112 -9.03 -4.47 -16.51
C THR A 112 -10.29 -5.23 -16.91
N ASN A 113 -10.27 -5.79 -18.12
CA ASN A 113 -11.32 -6.67 -18.63
C ASN A 113 -11.02 -8.15 -18.35
N LYS A 114 -9.87 -8.44 -17.74
CA LYS A 114 -9.43 -9.80 -17.44
C LYS A 114 -10.14 -10.36 -16.21
N LYS A 115 -10.53 -11.63 -16.25
CA LYS A 115 -11.19 -12.30 -15.12
C LYS A 115 -10.15 -12.75 -14.08
N GLU A 116 -10.61 -13.04 -12.86
CA GLU A 116 -9.74 -13.43 -11.74
C GLU A 116 -8.86 -14.66 -12.02
N GLY A 117 -9.21 -15.49 -13.01
CA GLY A 117 -8.45 -16.67 -13.45
C GLY A 117 -7.46 -16.47 -14.60
N ASP A 118 -7.37 -15.28 -15.21
CA ASP A 118 -6.54 -15.05 -16.41
C ASP A 118 -5.09 -14.64 -16.08
N PHE A 119 -4.69 -14.67 -14.80
CA PHE A 119 -3.37 -14.22 -14.36
C PHE A 119 -2.65 -15.31 -13.58
N GLU A 120 -2.04 -16.24 -14.32
CA GLU A 120 -0.94 -17.06 -13.81
C GLU A 120 0.38 -16.29 -13.98
N GLU A 121 1.04 -15.99 -12.84
CA GLU A 121 2.50 -15.83 -12.67
C GLU A 121 2.91 -15.58 -11.19
#